data_AF-A0A7C9N993-F1
#
_entry.id   AF-A0A7C9N993-F1
#
_cell.length_a   1.000
_cell.length_b   1.000
_cell.length_c   1.000
_cell.angle_alpha   90.00
_cell.angle_beta   90.00
_cell.angle_gamma   90.00
#
_symmetry.space_group_name_H-M   'P 1'
#
loop_
_entity.id
_entity.type
_entity.pdbx_description
1 polymer ?
#
loop_
_entity_poly.entity_id
_entity_poly.type
_entity_poly.pdbx_seq_one_letter_code
_entity_poly.pdbx_strand_id
1 'polypeptide(L)' 'MPQLSLYMNDAVMDSLRRCAAAEGVSLSSYAASVIRRATDGSSWPAGYWESVYGCLPDGFSVDDSDLDPSLDDSCDWFE' A
#
# COMPACT_ATOMS: atom_id res chain seq x y z
N MET A 1 -3.50 2.18 -17.11
CA MET A 1 -2.42 1.85 -16.15
C MET A 1 -2.62 2.74 -14.94
N PRO A 2 -2.73 2.20 -13.72
CA PRO A 2 -2.79 3.02 -12.51
C PRO A 2 -1.47 3.79 -12.36
N GLN A 3 -1.55 5.07 -12.00
CA GLN A 3 -0.39 5.94 -11.76
C GLN A 3 -0.36 6.35 -10.29
N LEU A 4 0.80 6.21 -9.65
CA LEU A 4 1.03 6.58 -8.26
C LEU A 4 2.06 7.72 -8.20
N SER A 5 1.78 8.76 -7.43
CA SER A 5 2.73 9.84 -7.16
C SER A 5 3.30 9.66 -5.74
N LEU A 6 4.61 9.47 -5.65
CA LEU A 6 5.31 9.28 -4.37
C LEU A 6 6.14 10.52 -4.04
N TYR A 7 5.88 11.12 -2.89
CA TYR A 7 6.71 12.19 -2.36
C TYR A 7 7.91 11.58 -1.63
N MET A 8 9.11 11.99 -2.01
CA MET A 8 10.37 11.51 -1.45
C MET A 8 11.24 12.72 -1.15
N ASN A 9 12.08 12.63 -0.12
CA ASN A 9 13.08 13.66 0.10
C ASN A 9 14.15 13.63 -1.01
N ASP A 10 14.85 14.76 -1.17
CA ASP A 10 15.84 14.94 -2.24
C ASP A 10 16.95 13.89 -2.20
N ALA A 11 17.43 13.54 -1.00
CA ALA A 11 18.49 12.56 -0.83
C ALA A 11 18.11 11.16 -1.36
N VAL A 12 16.86 10.73 -1.12
CA VAL A 12 16.33 9.45 -1.63
C VAL A 12 16.16 9.52 -3.15
N MET A 13 15.63 10.62 -3.67
CA MET A 13 15.45 10.83 -5.11
C MET A 13 16.78 10.78 -5.88
N ASP A 14 17.82 11.43 -5.34
CA ASP A 14 19.16 11.42 -5.94
C ASP A 14 19.82 10.05 -5.86
N SER A 15 19.57 9.29 -4.79
CA SER A 15 20.01 7.91 -4.70
C SER A 15 19.35 7.04 -5.78
N LEU A 16 18.02 7.13 -5.93
CA LEU A 16 17.29 6.36 -6.95
C LEU A 16 17.75 6.68 -8.37
N ARG A 17 17.99 7.96 -8.67
CA ARG A 17 18.51 8.40 -9.98
C ARG A 17 19.89 7.82 -10.27
N ARG A 18 20.80 7.84 -9.29
CA ARG A 18 22.14 7.25 -9.44
C ARG A 18 22.07 5.75 -9.68
N CYS A 19 21.23 5.03 -8.94
CA CYS A 19 21.06 3.59 -9.13
C CYS A 19 20.44 3.26 -10.49
N ALA A 20 19.41 3.99 -10.91
CA ALA A 20 18.80 3.81 -12.24
C ALA A 20 19.81 4.06 -13.37
N ALA A 21 20.63 5.11 -13.24
CA ALA A 21 21.70 5.40 -14.20
C ALA A 21 22.79 4.32 -14.23
N ALA A 22 23.18 3.79 -13.07
CA ALA A 22 24.16 2.71 -12.97
C ALA A 22 23.65 1.41 -13.61
N GLU A 23 22.35 1.12 -13.52
CA GLU A 23 21.71 -0.03 -14.16
C GLU A 23 21.29 0.23 -15.63
N GLY A 24 21.45 1.46 -16.13
CA GLY A 24 21.09 1.83 -17.51
C GLY A 24 19.58 1.78 -17.79
N VAL A 25 18.74 1.95 -16.76
CA VAL A 25 17.27 1.88 -16.87
C VAL A 25 16.63 3.22 -16.52
N SER A 26 15.35 3.40 -16.89
CA SER A 26 14.60 4.57 -16.46
C SER A 26 14.36 4.56 -14.95
N LEU A 27 14.21 5.75 -14.35
CA LEU A 27 13.88 5.90 -12.93
C LEU A 27 12.59 5.16 -12.55
N SER A 28 11.57 5.19 -13.41
CA SER A 28 10.31 4.49 -13.17
C SER A 28 10.47 2.97 -13.19
N SER A 29 11.28 2.43 -14.11
CA SER A 29 11.59 1.00 -14.18
C SER A 29 12.37 0.55 -12.94
N TYR A 30 13.37 1.34 -12.54
CA TYR A 30 14.14 1.08 -11.33
C TYR A 30 13.24 1.10 -10.08
N ALA A 31 12.42 2.14 -9.91
CA ALA A 31 11.50 2.26 -8.78
C ALA A 31 10.50 1.08 -8.72
N ALA A 32 9.93 0.67 -9.85
CA ALA A 32 9.06 -0.49 -9.92
C ALA A 32 9.78 -1.78 -9.49
N SER A 33 11.05 -1.95 -9.88
CA SER A 33 11.86 -3.10 -9.48
C SER A 33 12.15 -3.12 -7.98
N VAL A 34 12.42 -1.95 -7.37
CA VAL A 34 12.63 -1.80 -5.93
C VAL A 34 11.36 -2.15 -5.17
N ILE A 35 10.21 -1.63 -5.60
CA ILE A 35 8.91 -1.94 -5.00
C ILE A 35 8.66 -3.44 -5.09
N ARG A 36 8.85 -4.05 -6.27
CA ARG A 36 8.63 -5.49 -6.47
C ARG A 36 9.51 -6.32 -5.53
N ARG A 37 10.80 -6.01 -5.44
CA ARG A 37 11.75 -6.68 -4.54
C ARG A 37 11.36 -6.52 -3.06
N ALA A 38 10.83 -5.37 -2.69
CA ALA A 38 10.34 -5.13 -1.32
C ALA A 38 9.08 -5.96 -1.02
N THR A 39 8.21 -6.19 -2.01
CA THR A 39 7.00 -7.02 -1.88
C THR A 39 7.25 -8.52 -2.01
N ASP A 40 8.36 -8.93 -2.62
CA ASP A 40 8.81 -10.32 -2.71
C ASP A 40 9.23 -10.80 -1.30
N GLY A 41 8.26 -11.24 -0.50
CA GLY A 41 8.45 -11.74 0.86
C GLY A 41 7.74 -10.95 1.96
N SER A 42 7.18 -9.78 1.66
CA SER A 42 6.32 -8.99 2.58
C SER A 42 4.84 -9.04 2.21
N SER A 43 4.47 -9.91 1.27
CA SER A 43 3.08 -10.21 0.93
C SER A 43 2.40 -10.87 2.12
N TRP A 44 1.12 -10.57 2.33
CA TRP A 44 0.29 -11.35 3.22
C TRP A 44 0.32 -12.83 2.79
N PRO A 45 0.34 -13.79 3.74
CA PRO A 45 0.29 -15.20 3.40
C PRO A 45 -0.89 -15.49 2.45
N ALA A 46 -0.68 -16.39 1.50
CA ALA A 46 -1.76 -16.81 0.60
C ALA A 46 -2.96 -17.29 1.42
N GLY A 47 -4.16 -16.77 1.12
CA GLY A 47 -5.38 -17.10 1.86
C GLY A 47 -5.61 -16.27 3.12
N TYR A 48 -4.73 -15.34 3.50
CA TYR A 48 -4.88 -14.55 4.73
C TYR A 48 -6.19 -13.74 4.76
N TRP A 49 -6.53 -13.08 3.65
CA TRP A 49 -7.76 -12.30 3.55
C TRP A 49 -9.01 -13.18 3.51
N GLU A 50 -8.91 -14.36 2.92
CA GLU A 50 -10.03 -15.28 2.75
C GLU A 50 -10.31 -16.10 4.02
N SER A 51 -9.27 -16.45 4.79
CA SER A 51 -9.36 -17.41 5.89
C SER A 51 -9.12 -16.84 7.28
N VAL A 52 -8.43 -15.70 7.39
CA VAL A 52 -8.05 -15.12 8.70
C VAL A 52 -8.73 -13.78 8.93
N TYR A 53 -8.52 -12.80 8.04
CA TYR A 53 -9.07 -11.45 8.21
C TYR A 53 -10.53 -11.36 7.74
N GLY A 54 -10.91 -12.19 6.76
CA GLY A 54 -12.16 -12.06 6.03
C GLY A 54 -12.09 -10.92 5.00
N CYS A 55 -12.76 -11.10 3.87
CA CYS A 55 -12.99 -10.03 2.91
C CYS A 55 -14.48 -9.81 2.74
N LEU A 56 -14.89 -8.57 2.52
CA LEU A 56 -16.26 -8.27 2.14
C LEU A 56 -16.48 -8.81 0.72
N PRO A 57 -17.57 -9.56 0.46
CA PRO A 57 -17.87 -10.02 -0.88
C PRO A 57 -18.16 -8.84 -1.80
N ASP A 58 -17.86 -8.98 -3.09
CA ASP A 58 -18.23 -7.97 -4.09
C ASP A 58 -19.74 -7.72 -4.05
N GLY A 59 -20.13 -6.45 -3.90
CA GLY A 59 -21.53 -6.06 -3.73
C GLY A 59 -22.03 -6.03 -2.29
N PHE A 60 -21.13 -6.19 -1.30
CA PHE A 60 -21.46 -5.89 0.09
C PHE A 60 -21.83 -4.41 0.25
N SER A 61 -23.07 -4.16 0.63
CA SER A 61 -23.57 -2.86 1.05
C SER A 61 -24.12 -3.00 2.47
N VAL A 62 -23.65 -2.16 3.38
CA VAL A 62 -24.31 -1.98 4.68
C VAL A 62 -25.35 -0.88 4.52
N ASP A 63 -26.54 -1.08 5.07
CA ASP A 63 -27.50 0.01 5.22
C ASP A 63 -26.97 0.94 6.31
N ASP A 64 -26.83 2.24 6.04
CA ASP A 64 -26.30 3.20 7.01
C ASP A 64 -27.11 3.21 8.32
N SER A 65 -28.37 2.74 8.30
CA SER A 65 -29.20 2.58 9.50
C SER A 65 -28.80 1.42 10.42
N ASP A 66 -28.02 0.46 9.93
CA ASP A 66 -27.46 -0.65 10.70
C ASP A 66 -26.10 -0.30 11.35
N LEU A 67 -25.52 0.87 11.01
CA LEU A 67 -24.27 1.35 11.60
C LEU A 67 -24.57 2.10 12.91
N ASP A 68 -23.79 1.81 13.95
CA ASP A 68 -23.84 2.56 15.21
C ASP A 68 -22.81 3.71 15.18
N PRO A 69 -23.24 4.97 14.92
CA PRO A 69 -22.34 6.10 14.79
C PRO A 69 -21.62 6.46 16.09
N SER A 70 -22.06 5.94 17.24
CA SER A 70 -21.39 6.20 18.53
C SER A 70 -20.07 5.44 18.69
N LEU A 71 -19.80 4.43 17.85
CA LEU A 71 -18.56 3.66 17.87
C LEU A 71 -17.37 4.45 17.30
N ASP A 72 -17.63 5.40 16.39
CA ASP A 72 -16.59 6.24 15.77
C ASP A 72 -15.96 7.23 16.76
N ASP A 73 -16.66 7.57 17.85
CA ASP A 73 -16.18 8.48 18.90
C ASP A 73 -15.18 7.79 19.87
N SER A 74 -15.05 6.46 19.85
CA SER A 74 -14.37 5.69 20.91
C SER A 74 -12.86 5.40 20.67
N CYS A 75 -12.17 6.18 19.84
CA CYS A 75 -10.75 6.00 19.61
C CYS A 75 -9.88 6.80 20.59
N ASP A 76 -9.88 6.42 21.87
CA ASP A 76 -9.02 6.98 22.93
C ASP A 76 -7.52 6.55 22.82
N TRP A 77 -7.05 6.20 21.61
CA TRP A 77 -5.72 5.61 21.40
C TRP A 77 -4.59 6.66 21.33
N PHE A 78 -4.94 7.95 21.44
CA PHE A 78 -4.02 9.09 21.36
C PHE A 78 -4.06 9.99 22.61
N GLU A 79 -4.29 9.42 23.80
CA GLU A 79 -3.93 10.06 25.10
C GLU A 79 -2.55 9.62 25.62
#